data_AF-A0A195F691-F1
#
_entry.id   AF-A0A195F691-F1
#
_cell.length_a   1.000
_cell.length_b   1.000
_cell.length_c   1.000
_cell.angle_alpha   90.00
_cell.angle_beta   90.00
_cell.angle_gamma   90.00
#
_symmetry.space_group_name_H-M   'P 1'
#
loop_
_entity.id
_entity.type
_entity.pdbx_description
1 polymer ?
#
loop_
_entity_poly.entity_id
_entity_poly.type
_entity_poly.pdbx_seq_one_letter_code
_entity_poly.pdbx_strand_id
1 'polypeptide(L)'
;MVKLTTDIVERKCSQILTSKSLSKTIKKDELWKLTHLYMNDMFISSIGNITTYRSLKVLYLQNNNISKIKNLHFAYNLTHLYLQHNTITKMENLESLENLQKLYLGHNNIIVVEGLENAKKLQELHIESQKIPLGESLCFEPRSAFILSMCLKVLNISENKITSLRNLIRFQELHTLNAKNNLINNVDDLTATISTLISLKDLSLQGNPVTTSYRYKENLIANSVSLANLDGKIVTDICRNFMKKFKIEKYNQRIKKATKIPLGDDITNSLNLPPAFKKSISRAIFQHGPHLSITINPESLSVESQLHVFPPWKSASGIRSTKDNHITPRPFWNNVIKNKEIHLTRSHANNKAIALPLI
;
A
#
# COMPACT_ATOMS: atom_id res chain seq x y z
N MET A 1 0.63 -36.40 -14.65
CA MET A 1 0.62 -34.93 -14.79
C MET A 1 -0.45 -34.53 -15.78
N VAL A 2 -1.48 -33.78 -15.37
CA VAL A 2 -2.57 -33.36 -16.28
C VAL A 2 -2.10 -32.16 -17.09
N LYS A 3 -2.30 -32.18 -18.41
CA LYS A 3 -1.93 -31.09 -19.32
C LYS A 3 -3.19 -30.51 -19.92
N LEU A 4 -3.35 -29.19 -19.92
CA LEU A 4 -4.51 -28.53 -20.52
C LEU A 4 -4.46 -28.70 -22.05
N THR A 5 -5.19 -29.67 -22.57
CA THR A 5 -5.39 -29.88 -24.01
C THR A 5 -6.84 -29.59 -24.40
N THR A 6 -7.08 -29.47 -25.70
CA THR A 6 -8.43 -29.34 -26.27
C THR A 6 -9.36 -30.44 -25.78
N ASP A 7 -8.87 -31.68 -25.65
CA ASP A 7 -9.70 -32.81 -25.22
C ASP A 7 -10.19 -32.66 -23.77
N ILE A 8 -9.36 -32.10 -22.88
CA ILE A 8 -9.78 -31.86 -21.48
C ILE A 8 -10.83 -30.75 -21.43
N VAL A 9 -10.62 -29.70 -22.23
CA VAL A 9 -11.60 -28.60 -22.34
C VAL A 9 -12.92 -29.14 -22.91
N GLU A 10 -12.88 -29.93 -23.97
CA GLU A 10 -14.06 -30.55 -24.58
C GLU A 10 -14.81 -31.41 -23.56
N ARG A 11 -14.12 -32.32 -22.86
CA ARG A 11 -14.72 -33.15 -21.80
C ARG A 11 -15.36 -32.30 -20.71
N LYS A 12 -14.69 -31.23 -20.27
CA LYS A 12 -15.22 -30.34 -19.23
C LYS A 12 -16.46 -29.57 -19.71
N CYS A 13 -16.42 -29.04 -20.93
CA CYS A 13 -17.57 -28.38 -21.55
C CYS A 13 -18.76 -29.33 -21.67
N SER A 14 -18.55 -30.56 -22.15
CA SER A 14 -19.60 -31.58 -22.23
C SER A 14 -20.20 -31.91 -20.86
N GLN A 15 -19.36 -32.11 -19.83
CA GLN A 15 -19.83 -32.36 -18.45
C GLN A 15 -20.71 -31.21 -17.92
N ILE A 16 -20.31 -29.95 -18.16
CA ILE A 16 -21.09 -28.79 -17.73
C ILE A 16 -22.45 -28.74 -18.43
N LEU A 17 -22.51 -29.06 -19.73
CA LEU A 17 -23.76 -29.07 -20.49
C LEU A 17 -24.71 -30.17 -20.03
N THR A 18 -24.17 -31.38 -19.80
CA THR A 18 -24.91 -32.51 -19.23
C THR A 18 -25.47 -32.17 -17.84
N SER A 19 -24.68 -31.51 -16.99
CA SER A 19 -25.12 -31.09 -15.64
C SER A 19 -26.22 -30.01 -15.65
N LYS A 20 -26.39 -29.29 -16.76
CA LYS A 20 -27.40 -28.24 -16.92
C LYS A 20 -28.65 -28.70 -17.68
N SER A 21 -28.80 -30.02 -17.89
CA SER A 21 -29.89 -30.61 -18.68
C SER A 21 -30.02 -30.03 -20.10
N LEU A 22 -28.94 -29.46 -20.63
CA LEU A 22 -28.89 -28.90 -21.99
C LEU A 22 -28.41 -30.01 -22.92
N SER A 23 -29.29 -30.50 -23.80
CA SER A 23 -29.01 -31.54 -24.79
C SER A 23 -28.11 -31.08 -25.96
N LYS A 24 -27.54 -29.88 -25.89
CA LYS A 24 -26.63 -29.34 -26.89
C LYS A 24 -25.20 -29.77 -26.58
N THR A 25 -24.71 -30.80 -27.26
CA THR A 25 -23.28 -31.04 -27.42
C THR A 25 -22.69 -29.88 -28.22
N ILE A 26 -21.78 -29.10 -27.62
CA ILE A 26 -21.01 -28.10 -28.39
C ILE A 26 -20.26 -28.84 -29.48
N LYS A 27 -20.59 -28.56 -30.74
CA LYS A 27 -19.84 -29.11 -31.88
C LYS A 27 -18.43 -28.53 -31.87
N LYS A 28 -17.45 -29.33 -32.28
CA LYS A 28 -16.03 -28.97 -32.33
C LYS A 28 -15.79 -27.62 -33.05
N ASP A 29 -16.62 -27.34 -34.05
CA ASP A 29 -16.60 -26.12 -34.88
C ASP A 29 -17.14 -24.86 -34.18
N GLU A 30 -17.65 -24.95 -32.96
CA GLU A 30 -18.12 -23.79 -32.17
C GLU A 30 -17.17 -23.41 -31.03
N LEU A 31 -16.15 -24.23 -30.76
CA LEU A 31 -15.18 -24.00 -29.69
C LEU A 31 -14.38 -22.71 -29.88
N TRP A 32 -14.13 -22.29 -31.12
CA TRP A 32 -13.45 -21.01 -31.40
C TRP A 32 -14.23 -19.78 -30.92
N LYS A 33 -15.55 -19.89 -30.71
CA LYS A 33 -16.41 -18.82 -30.19
C LYS A 33 -16.34 -18.71 -28.67
N LEU A 34 -15.68 -19.63 -27.99
CA LEU A 34 -15.61 -19.65 -26.53
C LEU A 34 -14.89 -18.40 -26.02
N THR A 35 -15.58 -17.62 -25.19
CA THR A 35 -15.04 -16.38 -24.61
C THR A 35 -14.53 -16.56 -23.19
N HIS A 36 -15.08 -17.52 -22.44
CA HIS A 36 -14.72 -17.79 -21.05
C HIS A 36 -14.40 -19.28 -20.89
N LEU A 37 -13.22 -19.59 -20.34
CA LEU A 37 -12.78 -20.96 -20.12
C LEU A 37 -12.50 -21.19 -18.63
N TYR A 38 -13.26 -22.11 -18.03
CA TYR A 38 -13.18 -22.45 -16.60
C TYR A 38 -12.48 -23.79 -16.38
N MET A 39 -11.23 -23.74 -15.90
CA MET A 39 -10.38 -24.91 -15.69
C MET A 39 -9.74 -24.93 -14.29
N ASN A 40 -10.49 -24.43 -13.31
CA ASN A 40 -10.07 -24.39 -11.90
C ASN A 40 -10.12 -25.78 -11.27
N ASP A 41 -9.20 -26.06 -10.33
CA ASP A 41 -9.21 -27.29 -9.51
C ASP A 41 -9.13 -28.58 -10.36
N MET A 42 -8.39 -28.54 -11.47
CA MET A 42 -8.26 -29.65 -12.42
C MET A 42 -6.89 -30.35 -12.37
N PHE A 43 -6.06 -30.02 -11.37
CA PHE A 43 -4.68 -30.54 -11.21
C PHE A 43 -3.79 -30.34 -12.45
N ILE A 44 -4.05 -29.26 -13.20
CA ILE A 44 -3.32 -28.95 -14.44
C ILE A 44 -1.88 -28.57 -14.07
N SER A 45 -0.94 -29.36 -14.57
CA SER A 45 0.49 -29.16 -14.38
C SER A 45 1.13 -28.29 -15.47
N SER A 46 0.52 -28.21 -16.65
CA SER A 46 1.01 -27.38 -17.74
C SER A 46 -0.07 -26.98 -18.73
N ILE A 47 0.07 -25.77 -19.27
CA ILE A 47 -0.77 -25.28 -20.37
C ILE A 47 -0.29 -25.94 -21.66
N GLY A 48 -1.15 -26.73 -22.30
CA GLY A 48 -0.90 -27.35 -23.59
C GLY A 48 -1.25 -26.45 -24.77
N ASN A 49 -1.35 -27.05 -25.96
CA ASN A 49 -1.76 -26.31 -27.14
C ASN A 49 -3.29 -26.15 -27.12
N ILE A 50 -3.74 -24.91 -26.96
CA ILE A 50 -5.15 -24.51 -26.93
C ILE A 50 -5.44 -23.39 -27.95
N THR A 51 -4.68 -23.34 -29.05
CA THR A 51 -4.78 -22.30 -30.10
C THR A 51 -6.15 -22.19 -30.78
N THR A 52 -6.99 -23.21 -30.64
CA THR A 52 -8.36 -23.23 -31.21
C THR A 52 -9.26 -22.14 -30.61
N TYR A 53 -9.03 -21.72 -29.36
CA TYR A 53 -9.90 -20.78 -28.64
C TYR A 53 -9.49 -19.31 -28.86
N ARG A 54 -9.40 -18.87 -30.12
CA ARG A 54 -8.92 -17.51 -30.48
C ARG A 54 -9.79 -16.36 -29.95
N SER A 55 -11.07 -16.62 -29.66
CA SER A 55 -12.00 -15.59 -29.13
C SER A 55 -11.99 -15.49 -27.61
N LEU A 56 -11.05 -16.17 -26.93
CA LEU A 56 -11.01 -16.22 -25.48
C LEU A 56 -10.71 -14.83 -24.90
N LYS A 57 -11.59 -14.38 -24.01
CA LYS A 57 -11.50 -13.13 -23.25
C LYS A 57 -11.09 -13.36 -21.80
N VAL A 58 -11.55 -14.48 -21.21
CA VAL A 58 -11.31 -14.78 -19.80
C VAL A 58 -10.85 -16.23 -19.63
N LEU A 59 -9.74 -16.41 -18.91
CA LEU A 59 -9.17 -17.72 -18.63
C LEU A 59 -9.02 -17.93 -17.12
N TYR A 60 -9.72 -18.93 -16.60
CA TYR A 60 -9.65 -19.33 -15.20
C TYR A 60 -8.83 -20.61 -15.04
N LEU A 61 -7.68 -20.49 -14.39
CA LEU A 61 -6.73 -21.57 -14.12
C LEU A 61 -6.29 -21.59 -12.65
N GLN A 62 -7.12 -21.07 -11.74
CA GLN A 62 -6.79 -21.03 -10.31
C GLN A 62 -6.77 -22.44 -9.70
N ASN A 63 -6.04 -22.62 -8.60
CA ASN A 63 -5.94 -23.88 -7.87
C ASN A 63 -5.49 -25.05 -8.76
N ASN A 64 -4.35 -24.87 -9.43
CA ASN A 64 -3.74 -25.90 -10.28
C ASN A 64 -2.26 -26.06 -9.89
N ASN A 65 -1.51 -26.83 -10.66
CA ASN A 65 -0.10 -27.13 -10.42
C ASN A 65 0.78 -26.57 -11.56
N ILE A 66 0.37 -25.44 -12.16
CA ILE A 66 1.08 -24.84 -13.28
C ILE A 66 2.38 -24.24 -12.74
N SER A 67 3.51 -24.63 -13.33
CA SER A 67 4.83 -24.11 -12.96
C SER A 67 5.37 -23.07 -13.94
N LYS A 68 4.89 -23.08 -15.18
CA LYS A 68 5.32 -22.16 -16.24
C LYS A 68 4.13 -21.68 -17.07
N ILE A 69 4.08 -20.38 -17.31
CA ILE A 69 3.14 -19.76 -18.25
C ILE A 69 3.71 -19.98 -19.66
N LYS A 70 2.99 -20.72 -20.49
CA LYS A 70 3.39 -21.00 -21.88
C LYS A 70 2.17 -21.22 -22.75
N ASN A 71 2.39 -21.19 -24.07
CA ASN A 71 1.34 -21.45 -25.06
C ASN A 71 0.15 -20.47 -25.01
N LEU A 72 0.36 -19.22 -24.59
CA LEU A 72 -0.68 -18.16 -24.60
C LEU A 72 -0.54 -17.17 -25.77
N HIS A 73 0.36 -17.43 -26.73
CA HIS A 73 0.65 -16.54 -27.86
C HIS A 73 -0.59 -16.24 -28.74
N PHE A 74 -1.56 -17.15 -28.79
CA PHE A 74 -2.78 -16.99 -29.60
C PHE A 74 -3.86 -16.13 -28.91
N ALA A 75 -3.71 -15.83 -27.61
CA ALA A 75 -4.76 -15.26 -26.78
C ALA A 75 -4.74 -13.72 -26.77
N TYR A 76 -4.62 -13.10 -27.95
CA TYR A 76 -4.54 -11.64 -28.11
C TYR A 76 -5.81 -10.90 -27.64
N ASN A 77 -6.95 -11.58 -27.60
CA ASN A 77 -8.23 -11.04 -27.11
C ASN A 77 -8.41 -11.16 -25.58
N LEU A 78 -7.45 -11.79 -24.88
CA LEU A 78 -7.59 -12.06 -23.45
C LEU A 78 -7.54 -10.77 -22.65
N THR A 79 -8.57 -10.53 -21.86
CA THR A 79 -8.69 -9.38 -20.97
C THR A 79 -8.49 -9.75 -19.50
N HIS A 80 -8.78 -10.99 -19.12
CA HIS A 80 -8.70 -11.46 -17.73
C HIS A 80 -7.99 -12.81 -17.63
N LEU A 81 -6.96 -12.89 -16.79
CA LEU A 81 -6.21 -14.12 -16.54
C LEU A 81 -6.10 -14.40 -15.04
N TYR A 82 -6.64 -15.54 -14.62
CA TYR A 82 -6.64 -15.99 -13.24
C TYR A 82 -5.74 -17.22 -13.09
N LEU A 83 -4.64 -17.06 -12.36
CA LEU A 83 -3.59 -18.06 -12.14
C LEU A 83 -3.23 -18.21 -10.65
N GLN A 84 -4.12 -17.81 -9.74
CA GLN A 84 -3.87 -17.90 -8.30
C GLN A 84 -3.70 -19.36 -7.86
N HIS A 85 -2.96 -19.58 -6.77
CA HIS A 85 -2.72 -20.90 -6.20
C HIS A 85 -2.16 -21.89 -7.23
N ASN A 86 -1.06 -21.50 -7.86
CA ASN A 86 -0.26 -22.35 -8.73
C ASN A 86 1.18 -22.43 -8.18
N THR A 87 2.13 -22.88 -9.00
CA THR A 87 3.55 -23.01 -8.65
C THR A 87 4.44 -22.21 -9.60
N ILE A 88 3.91 -21.12 -10.16
CA ILE A 88 4.60 -20.32 -11.18
C ILE A 88 5.78 -19.62 -10.54
N THR A 89 6.98 -19.79 -11.11
CA THR A 89 8.20 -19.17 -10.59
C THR A 89 8.60 -17.91 -11.36
N LYS A 90 8.16 -17.78 -12.61
CA LYS A 90 8.54 -16.70 -13.51
C LYS A 90 7.35 -16.18 -14.32
N MET A 91 7.28 -14.86 -14.49
CA MET A 91 6.35 -14.22 -15.41
C MET A 91 6.98 -14.20 -16.80
N GLU A 92 6.51 -15.08 -17.68
CA GLU A 92 7.05 -15.25 -19.03
C GLU A 92 5.92 -15.54 -20.03
N ASN A 93 6.18 -15.31 -21.32
CA ASN A 93 5.22 -15.59 -22.40
C ASN A 93 3.89 -14.82 -22.30
N LEU A 94 3.91 -13.62 -21.73
CA LEU A 94 2.75 -12.70 -21.65
C LEU A 94 2.79 -11.60 -22.72
N GLU A 95 3.81 -11.59 -23.58
CA GLU A 95 4.07 -10.54 -24.58
C GLU A 95 2.91 -10.33 -25.57
N SER A 96 2.18 -11.39 -25.91
CA SER A 96 1.06 -11.33 -26.86
C SER A 96 -0.26 -10.86 -26.24
N LEU A 97 -0.32 -10.67 -24.91
CA LEU A 97 -1.55 -10.34 -24.19
C LEU A 97 -1.78 -8.81 -24.09
N GLU A 98 -1.76 -8.12 -25.23
CA GLU A 98 -1.84 -6.65 -25.29
C GLU A 98 -3.17 -6.08 -24.75
N ASN A 99 -4.23 -6.89 -24.77
CA ASN A 99 -5.56 -6.51 -24.28
C ASN A 99 -5.81 -6.89 -22.81
N LEU A 100 -4.80 -7.41 -22.11
CA LEU A 100 -4.95 -7.83 -20.72
C LEU A 100 -5.27 -6.63 -19.82
N GLN A 101 -6.35 -6.74 -19.06
CA GLN A 101 -6.86 -5.74 -18.13
C GLN A 101 -6.72 -6.17 -16.68
N LYS A 102 -6.89 -7.47 -16.40
CA LYS A 102 -6.76 -8.04 -15.06
C LYS A 102 -5.88 -9.27 -15.04
N LEU A 103 -4.92 -9.28 -14.13
CA LEU A 103 -3.99 -10.39 -13.93
C LEU A 103 -3.93 -10.75 -12.45
N TYR A 104 -4.29 -12.00 -12.15
CA TYR A 104 -4.23 -12.53 -10.80
C TYR A 104 -3.23 -13.68 -10.71
N LEU A 105 -2.19 -13.49 -9.90
CA LEU A 105 -1.05 -14.37 -9.71
C LEU A 105 -0.77 -14.67 -8.23
N GLY A 106 -1.71 -14.35 -7.33
CA GLY A 106 -1.57 -14.60 -5.90
C GLY A 106 -1.23 -16.06 -5.57
N HIS A 107 -0.51 -16.29 -4.47
CA HIS A 107 -0.13 -17.64 -4.02
C HIS A 107 0.66 -18.46 -5.06
N ASN A 108 1.65 -17.84 -5.70
CA ASN A 108 2.63 -18.49 -6.57
C ASN A 108 4.04 -18.40 -5.96
N ASN A 109 5.09 -18.62 -6.76
CA ASN A 109 6.49 -18.57 -6.36
C ASN A 109 7.26 -17.46 -7.11
N ILE A 110 6.58 -16.36 -7.45
CA ILE A 110 7.14 -15.27 -8.25
C ILE A 110 7.91 -14.31 -7.33
N ILE A 111 9.15 -14.01 -7.71
CA ILE A 111 10.02 -13.07 -6.99
C ILE A 111 10.18 -11.76 -7.75
N VAL A 112 10.12 -11.80 -9.09
CA VAL A 112 10.28 -10.62 -9.95
C VAL A 112 9.02 -10.42 -10.78
N VAL A 113 8.47 -9.20 -10.73
CA VAL A 113 7.41 -8.75 -11.64
C VAL A 113 8.05 -8.29 -12.93
N GLU A 114 7.99 -9.12 -13.97
CA GLU A 114 8.61 -8.92 -15.28
C GLU A 114 7.69 -9.42 -16.42
N GLY A 115 8.07 -9.19 -17.68
CA GLY A 115 7.34 -9.70 -18.84
C GLY A 115 6.01 -9.00 -19.11
N LEU A 116 5.83 -7.78 -18.60
CA LEU A 116 4.60 -6.97 -18.75
C LEU A 116 4.80 -5.74 -19.66
N GLU A 117 5.83 -5.73 -20.50
CA GLU A 117 6.20 -4.60 -21.34
C GLU A 117 5.11 -4.22 -22.35
N ASN A 118 4.33 -5.20 -22.80
CA ASN A 118 3.25 -5.01 -23.78
C ASN A 118 1.87 -4.86 -23.13
N ALA A 119 1.75 -5.00 -21.80
CA ALA A 119 0.48 -4.98 -21.07
C ALA A 119 -0.04 -3.56 -20.81
N LYS A 120 -0.13 -2.74 -21.87
CA LYS A 120 -0.48 -1.30 -21.79
C LYS A 120 -1.90 -1.03 -21.27
N LYS A 121 -2.78 -2.05 -21.31
CA LYS A 121 -4.18 -1.95 -20.85
C LYS A 121 -4.40 -2.56 -19.46
N LEU A 122 -3.35 -3.01 -18.77
CA LEU A 122 -3.47 -3.66 -17.48
C LEU A 122 -3.88 -2.66 -16.40
N GLN A 123 -5.03 -2.89 -15.79
CA GLN A 123 -5.61 -2.02 -14.76
C GLN A 123 -5.53 -2.64 -13.37
N GLU A 124 -5.59 -3.98 -13.27
CA GLU A 124 -5.59 -4.69 -11.99
C GLU A 124 -4.52 -5.78 -11.98
N LEU A 125 -3.61 -5.71 -11.01
CA LEU A 125 -2.55 -6.70 -10.79
C LEU A 125 -2.60 -7.17 -9.33
N HIS A 126 -2.83 -8.47 -9.18
CA HIS A 126 -2.83 -9.16 -7.89
C HIS A 126 -1.69 -10.15 -7.84
N ILE A 127 -0.72 -9.91 -6.95
CA ILE A 127 0.46 -10.75 -6.77
C ILE A 127 0.72 -11.03 -5.28
N GLU A 128 -0.34 -11.12 -4.48
CA GLU A 128 -0.22 -11.39 -3.05
C GLU A 128 0.40 -12.75 -2.70
N SER A 129 0.94 -12.85 -1.50
CA SER A 129 1.33 -14.10 -0.84
C SER A 129 2.23 -15.01 -1.70
N GLN A 130 3.26 -14.45 -2.33
CA GLN A 130 4.24 -15.26 -3.05
C GLN A 130 5.12 -16.05 -2.08
N LYS A 131 5.48 -17.27 -2.46
CA LYS A 131 6.43 -18.14 -1.73
C LYS A 131 7.86 -17.71 -1.99
N ILE A 132 8.22 -16.56 -1.43
CA ILE A 132 9.55 -15.97 -1.59
C ILE A 132 10.55 -16.71 -0.70
N PRO A 133 11.74 -17.07 -1.19
CA PRO A 133 12.83 -17.65 -0.40
C PRO A 133 13.26 -16.79 0.80
N LEU A 134 14.10 -17.34 1.67
CA LEU A 134 14.71 -16.59 2.77
C LEU A 134 15.72 -15.58 2.20
N GLY A 135 15.69 -14.35 2.71
CA GLY A 135 16.60 -13.28 2.28
C GLY A 135 16.17 -12.49 1.04
N GLU A 136 15.12 -12.93 0.35
CA GLU A 136 14.58 -12.26 -0.84
C GLU A 136 13.27 -11.50 -0.55
N SER A 137 12.91 -10.61 -1.47
CA SER A 137 11.66 -9.83 -1.45
C SER A 137 11.15 -9.64 -2.87
N LEU A 138 9.84 -9.49 -3.06
CA LEU A 138 9.28 -9.20 -4.37
C LEU A 138 9.85 -7.88 -4.91
N CYS A 139 10.37 -7.90 -6.13
CA CYS A 139 10.83 -6.70 -6.82
C CYS A 139 10.16 -6.54 -8.18
N PHE A 140 10.19 -5.32 -8.68
CA PHE A 140 9.66 -4.99 -10.01
C PHE A 140 10.83 -4.76 -10.95
N GLU A 141 10.79 -5.41 -12.11
CA GLU A 141 11.72 -5.12 -13.19
C GLU A 141 11.44 -3.68 -13.72
N PRO A 142 12.46 -2.84 -13.93
CA PRO A 142 12.26 -1.42 -14.26
C PRO A 142 11.42 -1.14 -15.51
N ARG A 143 11.57 -1.92 -16.59
CA ARG A 143 10.81 -1.73 -17.83
C ARG A 143 9.33 -2.08 -17.63
N SER A 144 9.05 -3.20 -16.99
CA SER A 144 7.69 -3.59 -16.61
C SER A 144 7.06 -2.58 -15.65
N ALA A 145 7.80 -2.14 -14.62
CA ALA A 145 7.34 -1.11 -13.68
C ALA A 145 6.99 0.21 -14.38
N PHE A 146 7.79 0.62 -15.36
CA PHE A 146 7.54 1.84 -16.14
C PHE A 146 6.20 1.75 -16.90
N ILE A 147 5.94 0.66 -17.60
CA ILE A 147 4.67 0.48 -18.33
C ILE A 147 3.48 0.44 -17.37
N LEU A 148 3.59 -0.35 -16.29
CA LEU A 148 2.54 -0.43 -15.27
C LEU A 148 2.23 0.92 -14.63
N SER A 149 3.23 1.77 -14.45
CA SER A 149 3.06 3.08 -13.83
C SER A 149 2.09 4.00 -14.60
N MET A 150 1.88 3.74 -15.90
CA MET A 150 1.03 4.54 -16.79
C MET A 150 -0.42 4.04 -16.88
N CYS A 151 -0.70 2.80 -16.45
CA CYS A 151 -2.01 2.18 -16.67
C CYS A 151 -2.64 1.52 -15.44
N LEU A 152 -1.83 1.13 -14.45
CA LEU A 152 -2.28 0.32 -13.34
C LEU A 152 -3.07 1.13 -12.30
N LYS A 153 -4.27 0.66 -11.98
CA LYS A 153 -5.20 1.30 -11.03
C LYS A 153 -5.30 0.57 -9.70
N VAL A 154 -5.22 -0.76 -9.73
CA VAL A 154 -5.30 -1.61 -8.54
C VAL A 154 -4.07 -2.49 -8.48
N LEU A 155 -3.36 -2.43 -7.36
CA LEU A 155 -2.19 -3.24 -7.08
C LEU A 155 -2.32 -3.92 -5.72
N ASN A 156 -2.28 -5.25 -5.71
CA ASN A 156 -2.14 -6.03 -4.49
C ASN A 156 -0.77 -6.71 -4.43
N ILE A 157 0.06 -6.26 -3.50
CA ILE A 157 1.42 -6.77 -3.22
C ILE A 157 1.54 -7.23 -1.76
N SER A 158 0.42 -7.58 -1.12
CA SER A 158 0.43 -8.04 0.27
C SER A 158 1.22 -9.35 0.45
N GLU A 159 1.82 -9.54 1.62
CA GLU A 159 2.52 -10.79 1.99
C GLU A 159 3.73 -11.15 1.10
N ASN A 160 4.51 -10.15 0.68
CA ASN A 160 5.62 -10.32 -0.27
C ASN A 160 6.98 -9.87 0.25
N LYS A 161 7.13 -9.74 1.58
CA LYS A 161 8.38 -9.36 2.26
C LYS A 161 9.01 -8.05 1.77
N ILE A 162 8.23 -7.17 1.14
CA ILE A 162 8.72 -5.92 0.54
C ILE A 162 9.17 -4.97 1.66
N THR A 163 10.36 -4.39 1.53
CA THR A 163 10.93 -3.46 2.54
C THR A 163 10.74 -1.98 2.17
N SER A 164 10.57 -1.67 0.89
CA SER A 164 10.43 -0.31 0.38
C SER A 164 9.50 -0.23 -0.82
N LEU A 165 8.73 0.85 -0.93
CA LEU A 165 7.81 1.11 -2.04
C LEU A 165 8.38 2.09 -3.07
N ARG A 166 9.68 2.44 -3.02
CA ARG A 166 10.29 3.42 -3.93
C ARG A 166 10.07 3.12 -5.42
N ASN A 167 9.95 1.86 -5.80
CA ASN A 167 9.69 1.45 -7.18
C ASN A 167 8.31 1.92 -7.69
N LEU A 168 7.39 2.29 -6.79
CA LEU A 168 6.04 2.75 -7.11
C LEU A 168 5.93 4.27 -7.26
N ILE A 169 7.01 5.04 -7.10
CA ILE A 169 6.97 6.53 -7.10
C ILE A 169 6.25 7.11 -8.34
N ARG A 170 6.32 6.44 -9.49
CA ARG A 170 5.75 6.94 -10.76
C ARG A 170 4.32 6.46 -11.05
N PHE A 171 3.70 5.66 -10.18
CA PHE A 171 2.38 5.06 -10.44
C PHE A 171 1.23 6.08 -10.25
N GLN A 172 1.14 7.04 -11.16
CA GLN A 172 0.23 8.19 -11.03
C GLN A 172 -1.25 7.81 -11.15
N GLU A 173 -1.56 6.73 -11.87
CA GLU A 173 -2.92 6.21 -12.08
C GLU A 173 -3.37 5.25 -10.97
N LEU A 174 -2.53 4.98 -9.97
CA LEU A 174 -2.83 3.98 -8.95
C LEU A 174 -3.87 4.52 -7.95
N HIS A 175 -5.03 3.88 -7.91
CA HIS A 175 -6.17 4.22 -7.05
C HIS A 175 -6.17 3.40 -5.77
N THR A 176 -5.80 2.12 -5.86
CA THR A 176 -5.87 1.18 -4.74
C THR A 176 -4.54 0.44 -4.63
N LEU A 177 -3.92 0.55 -3.45
CA LEU A 177 -2.69 -0.16 -3.10
C LEU A 177 -2.88 -0.97 -1.82
N ASN A 178 -2.84 -2.30 -1.97
CA ASN A 178 -2.78 -3.21 -0.84
C ASN A 178 -1.34 -3.71 -0.66
N ALA A 179 -0.68 -3.25 0.40
CA ALA A 179 0.67 -3.64 0.78
C ALA A 179 0.74 -4.21 2.21
N LYS A 180 -0.35 -4.84 2.68
CA LYS A 180 -0.42 -5.49 4.00
C LYS A 180 0.65 -6.56 4.19
N ASN A 181 1.02 -6.82 5.44
CA ASN A 181 1.90 -7.93 5.85
C ASN A 181 3.22 -7.98 5.05
N ASN A 182 3.86 -6.82 4.88
CA ASN A 182 5.19 -6.69 4.30
C ASN A 182 6.20 -6.26 5.37
N LEU A 183 7.43 -5.97 4.97
CA LEU A 183 8.53 -5.57 5.86
C LEU A 183 8.87 -4.09 5.74
N ILE A 184 7.90 -3.25 5.35
CA ILE A 184 8.10 -1.82 5.16
C ILE A 184 8.39 -1.18 6.53
N ASN A 185 9.60 -0.66 6.70
CA ASN A 185 10.06 -0.09 7.97
C ASN A 185 10.37 1.41 7.89
N ASN A 186 10.75 1.91 6.70
CA ASN A 186 11.17 3.29 6.53
C ASN A 186 9.98 4.22 6.27
N VAL A 187 9.67 5.07 7.25
CA VAL A 187 8.58 6.06 7.18
C VAL A 187 8.89 7.16 6.16
N ASP A 188 10.14 7.61 6.06
CA ASP A 188 10.57 8.66 5.12
C ASP A 188 10.30 8.22 3.68
N ASP A 189 10.78 7.03 3.32
CA ASP A 189 10.63 6.46 1.98
C ASP A 189 9.18 6.23 1.61
N LEU A 190 8.40 5.68 2.55
CA LEU A 190 6.98 5.49 2.36
C LEU A 190 6.29 6.83 2.13
N THR A 191 6.60 7.83 2.95
CA THR A 191 5.97 9.15 2.87
C THR A 191 6.29 9.85 1.55
N ALA A 192 7.56 9.80 1.12
CA ALA A 192 7.98 10.31 -0.18
C ALA A 192 7.22 9.61 -1.31
N THR A 193 7.12 8.28 -1.27
CA THR A 193 6.38 7.50 -2.28
C THR A 193 4.89 7.87 -2.30
N ILE A 194 4.21 7.88 -1.14
CA ILE A 194 2.78 8.20 -1.09
C ILE A 194 2.49 9.64 -1.52
N SER A 195 3.44 10.57 -1.32
CA SER A 195 3.27 11.96 -1.77
C SER A 195 3.23 12.12 -3.29
N THR A 196 3.82 11.19 -4.05
CA THR A 196 3.80 11.23 -5.52
C THR A 196 2.60 10.49 -6.12
N LEU A 197 1.93 9.62 -5.36
CA LEU A 197 0.75 8.88 -5.79
C LEU A 197 -0.51 9.76 -5.71
N ILE A 198 -0.65 10.67 -6.67
CA ILE A 198 -1.70 11.69 -6.68
C ILE A 198 -3.14 11.15 -6.80
N SER A 199 -3.33 9.96 -7.37
CA SER A 199 -4.66 9.35 -7.57
C SER A 199 -5.03 8.30 -6.51
N LEU A 200 -4.15 8.05 -5.53
CA LEU A 200 -4.31 6.98 -4.56
C LEU A 200 -5.43 7.29 -3.56
N LYS A 201 -6.49 6.50 -3.59
CA LYS A 201 -7.66 6.60 -2.72
C LYS A 201 -7.60 5.62 -1.57
N ASP A 202 -7.22 4.37 -1.84
CA ASP A 202 -7.24 3.29 -0.86
C ASP A 202 -5.83 2.75 -0.61
N LEU A 203 -5.35 2.85 0.62
CA LEU A 203 -4.05 2.34 1.05
C LEU A 203 -4.19 1.40 2.23
N SER A 204 -3.63 0.20 2.12
CA SER A 204 -3.52 -0.74 3.23
C SER A 204 -2.07 -1.10 3.51
N LEU A 205 -1.62 -0.85 4.74
CA LEU A 205 -0.27 -1.07 5.25
C LEU A 205 -0.23 -1.91 6.54
N GLN A 206 -1.39 -2.38 7.04
CA GLN A 206 -1.48 -3.25 8.22
C GLN A 206 -0.46 -4.40 8.19
N GLY A 207 0.15 -4.71 9.33
CA GLY A 207 1.15 -5.79 9.43
C GLY A 207 2.57 -5.41 8.97
N ASN A 208 2.83 -4.14 8.62
CA ASN A 208 4.18 -3.65 8.35
C ASN A 208 4.82 -3.02 9.61
N PRO A 209 6.15 -3.10 9.80
CA PRO A 209 6.86 -2.44 10.89
C PRO A 209 6.57 -0.94 11.02
N VAL A 210 6.42 -0.24 9.89
CA VAL A 210 6.09 1.20 9.81
C VAL A 210 4.81 1.57 10.57
N THR A 211 3.87 0.62 10.73
CA THR A 211 2.61 0.85 11.44
C THR A 211 2.77 1.02 12.95
N THR A 212 3.91 0.59 13.50
CA THR A 212 4.26 0.83 14.91
C THR A 212 4.92 2.18 15.14
N SER A 213 5.32 2.88 14.06
CA SER A 213 5.99 4.16 14.15
C SER A 213 5.06 5.25 14.68
N TYR A 214 5.64 6.14 15.50
CA TYR A 214 4.92 7.24 16.12
C TYR A 214 4.29 8.14 15.06
N ARG A 215 2.96 8.27 15.11
CA ARG A 215 2.16 9.12 14.23
C ARG A 215 2.30 8.83 12.74
N TYR A 216 2.55 7.57 12.35
CA TYR A 216 2.71 7.22 10.93
C TYR A 216 1.46 7.58 10.11
N LYS A 217 0.24 7.35 10.64
CA LYS A 217 -1.02 7.66 9.96
C LYS A 217 -1.16 9.15 9.69
N GLU A 218 -0.95 9.96 10.72
CA GLU A 218 -0.97 11.42 10.63
C GLU A 218 0.08 11.92 9.63
N ASN A 219 1.24 11.28 9.61
CA ASN A 219 2.31 11.61 8.68
C ASN A 219 1.89 11.39 7.22
N LEU A 220 1.29 10.23 6.93
CA LEU A 220 0.83 9.86 5.59
C LEU A 220 -0.38 10.69 5.15
N ILE A 221 -1.34 10.93 6.04
CA ILE A 221 -2.54 11.73 5.74
C ILE A 221 -2.15 13.17 5.38
N ALA A 222 -1.23 13.78 6.13
CA ALA A 222 -0.80 15.14 5.84
C ALA A 222 -0.04 15.28 4.50
N ASN A 223 0.68 14.23 4.09
CA ASN A 223 1.51 14.24 2.87
C ASN A 223 0.82 13.63 1.64
N SER A 224 -0.39 13.08 1.79
CA SER A 224 -1.16 12.54 0.67
C SER A 224 -2.14 13.57 0.11
N VAL A 225 -2.38 13.48 -1.20
CA VAL A 225 -3.28 14.38 -1.93
C VAL A 225 -4.73 13.87 -1.89
N SER A 226 -4.96 12.61 -2.28
CA SER A 226 -6.30 12.06 -2.57
C SER A 226 -6.72 10.89 -1.68
N LEU A 227 -5.89 10.49 -0.72
CA LEU A 227 -6.10 9.30 0.12
C LEU A 227 -7.41 9.33 0.92
N ALA A 228 -8.42 8.58 0.51
CA ALA A 228 -9.73 8.53 1.13
C ALA A 228 -9.85 7.45 2.22
N ASN A 229 -9.01 6.42 2.16
CA ASN A 229 -9.05 5.28 3.06
C ASN A 229 -7.65 4.80 3.40
N LEU A 230 -7.35 4.73 4.71
CA LEU A 230 -6.09 4.22 5.23
C LEU A 230 -6.35 3.11 6.24
N ASP A 231 -5.91 1.90 5.92
CA ASP A 231 -6.06 0.70 6.77
C ASP A 231 -7.52 0.42 7.17
N GLY A 232 -8.48 0.68 6.27
CA GLY A 232 -9.91 0.51 6.50
C GLY A 232 -10.58 1.68 7.25
N LYS A 233 -9.86 2.78 7.50
CA LYS A 233 -10.41 3.99 8.10
C LYS A 233 -10.57 5.09 7.07
N ILE A 234 -11.75 5.70 7.07
CA ILE A 234 -12.08 6.84 6.19
C ILE A 234 -11.26 8.06 6.61
N VAL A 235 -10.62 8.70 5.64
CA VAL A 235 -9.88 9.95 5.78
C VAL A 235 -10.69 11.03 5.08
N THR A 236 -11.31 11.91 5.86
CA THR A 236 -12.06 13.06 5.33
C THR A 236 -11.14 14.22 4.99
N ASP A 237 -11.59 15.08 4.08
CA ASP A 237 -10.83 16.29 3.71
C ASP A 237 -10.63 17.24 4.90
N ILE A 238 -11.60 17.28 5.82
CA ILE A 238 -11.49 18.01 7.09
C ILE A 238 -10.30 17.48 7.90
N CYS A 239 -10.20 16.15 8.05
CA CYS A 239 -9.10 15.51 8.75
C CYS A 239 -7.75 15.80 8.07
N ARG A 240 -7.70 15.70 6.73
CA ARG A 240 -6.49 16.00 5.95
C ARG A 240 -6.03 17.44 6.13
N ASN A 241 -6.94 18.40 5.99
CA ASN A 241 -6.64 19.83 6.11
C ASN A 241 -6.20 20.20 7.53
N PHE A 242 -6.87 19.63 8.54
CA PHE A 242 -6.43 19.75 9.92
C PHE A 242 -5.00 19.23 10.10
N MET A 243 -4.70 18.04 9.58
CA MET A 243 -3.39 17.42 9.73
C MET A 243 -2.29 18.21 9.02
N LYS A 244 -2.57 18.77 7.84
CA LYS A 244 -1.68 19.68 7.12
C LYS A 244 -1.38 20.94 7.94
N LYS A 245 -2.41 21.64 8.42
CA LYS A 245 -2.25 22.85 9.27
C LYS A 245 -1.46 22.54 10.53
N PHE A 246 -1.80 21.44 11.21
CA PHE A 246 -1.11 21.00 12.41
C PHE A 246 0.39 20.72 12.17
N LYS A 247 0.75 20.13 11.02
CA LYS A 247 2.15 19.94 10.64
C LYS A 247 2.88 21.25 10.36
N ILE A 248 2.25 22.18 9.62
CA ILE A 248 2.80 23.51 9.35
C ILE A 248 3.10 24.23 10.67
N GLU A 249 2.16 24.22 11.61
CA GLU A 249 2.33 24.88 12.89
C GLU A 249 3.46 24.27 13.73
N LYS A 250 3.53 22.93 13.80
CA LYS A 250 4.63 22.20 14.47
C LYS A 250 5.99 22.53 13.85
N TYR A 251 6.06 22.61 12.52
CA TYR A 251 7.28 22.96 11.80
C TYR A 251 7.70 24.41 12.12
N ASN A 252 6.77 25.35 12.04
CA ASN A 252 7.00 26.75 12.36
C ASN A 252 7.44 26.95 13.82
N GLN A 253 6.86 26.21 14.78
CA GLN A 253 7.31 26.24 16.17
C GLN A 253 8.74 25.73 16.35
N ARG A 254 9.15 24.70 15.60
CA ARG A 254 10.53 24.20 15.62
C ARG A 254 11.50 25.22 15.05
N ILE A 255 11.17 25.84 13.91
CA ILE A 255 11.97 26.93 13.33
C ILE A 255 12.09 28.07 14.33
N LYS A 256 10.98 28.55 14.90
CA LYS A 256 10.98 29.62 15.91
C LYS A 256 11.80 29.29 17.16
N LYS A 257 11.95 28.00 17.52
CA LYS A 257 12.82 27.56 18.61
C LYS A 257 14.28 27.49 18.19
N ALA A 258 14.57 27.07 16.96
CA ALA A 258 15.92 27.04 16.40
C ALA A 258 16.48 28.45 16.15
N THR A 259 15.65 29.41 15.74
CA THR A 259 16.04 30.82 15.57
C THR A 259 16.14 31.58 16.89
N LYS A 260 15.65 31.01 18.00
CA LYS A 260 15.79 31.55 19.36
C LYS A 260 17.10 31.13 20.06
N ILE A 261 18.05 30.55 19.34
CA ILE A 261 19.43 30.45 19.84
C ILE A 261 19.96 31.90 19.93
N PRO A 262 20.29 32.41 21.13
CA PRO A 262 20.71 33.79 21.27
C PRO A 262 22.04 33.99 20.52
N LEU A 263 22.03 34.90 19.55
CA LEU A 263 23.21 35.30 18.74
C LEU A 263 24.45 35.64 19.60
N GLY A 264 24.25 36.03 20.86
CA GLY A 264 25.33 36.36 21.81
C GLY A 264 26.13 35.16 22.32
N ASP A 265 25.55 33.96 22.37
CA ASP A 265 26.25 32.76 22.86
C ASP A 265 27.16 32.15 21.79
N ASP A 266 26.78 32.21 20.51
CA ASP A 266 27.57 31.64 19.41
C ASP A 266 28.84 32.47 19.08
N ILE A 267 28.77 33.80 19.15
CA ILE A 267 29.94 34.65 18.89
C ILE A 267 30.97 34.49 20.01
N THR A 268 30.54 34.42 21.27
CA THR A 268 31.47 34.33 22.41
C THR A 268 32.01 32.92 22.64
N ASN A 269 31.29 31.87 22.21
CA ASN A 269 31.78 30.50 22.26
C ASN A 269 32.73 30.15 21.13
N SER A 270 32.62 30.77 19.95
CA SER A 270 33.58 30.57 18.87
C SER A 270 34.97 31.19 19.14
N LEU A 271 35.06 32.18 20.03
CA LEU A 271 36.29 32.94 20.29
C LEU A 271 37.17 32.41 21.44
N ASN A 272 36.83 31.28 22.08
CA ASN A 272 37.63 30.67 23.17
C ASN A 272 38.11 31.65 24.27
N LEU A 273 37.25 32.62 24.63
CA LEU A 273 37.60 33.67 25.60
C LEU A 273 37.40 33.23 27.06
N PRO A 274 38.19 33.76 28.01
CA PRO A 274 37.98 33.53 29.44
C PRO A 274 36.58 33.95 29.93
N PRO A 275 36.01 33.31 30.96
CA PRO A 275 34.61 33.53 31.39
C PRO A 275 34.28 34.98 31.76
N ALA A 276 35.25 35.71 32.33
CA ALA A 276 35.08 37.12 32.68
C ALA A 276 34.90 38.01 31.44
N PHE A 277 35.59 37.68 30.34
CA PHE A 277 35.53 38.42 29.08
C PHE A 277 34.22 38.19 28.34
N LYS A 278 33.72 36.94 28.31
CA LYS A 278 32.39 36.62 27.75
C LYS A 278 31.27 37.43 28.43
N LYS A 279 31.35 37.58 29.76
CA LYS A 279 30.39 38.33 30.57
C LYS A 279 30.46 39.85 30.33
N SER A 280 31.66 40.37 30.04
CA SER A 280 31.88 41.79 29.72
C SER A 280 31.38 42.14 28.30
N ILE A 281 31.70 41.31 27.30
CA ILE A 281 31.27 41.50 25.91
C ILE A 281 29.75 41.41 25.79
N SER A 282 29.13 40.43 26.46
CA SER A 282 27.66 40.31 26.51
C SER A 282 27.04 41.61 27.06
N ARG A 283 27.57 42.17 28.15
CA ARG A 283 27.07 43.44 28.72
C ARG A 283 27.27 44.64 27.77
N ALA A 284 28.39 44.70 27.06
CA ALA A 284 28.69 45.80 26.13
C ALA A 284 27.80 45.78 24.87
N ILE A 285 27.50 44.60 24.32
CA ILE A 285 26.58 44.45 23.16
C ILE A 285 25.17 44.94 23.51
N PHE A 286 24.71 44.70 24.73
CA PHE A 286 23.39 45.16 25.20
C PHE A 286 23.36 46.64 25.65
N GLN A 287 24.50 47.29 25.88
CA GLN A 287 24.56 48.72 26.26
C GLN A 287 24.72 49.67 25.06
N HIS A 288 25.30 49.23 23.93
CA HIS A 288 25.63 50.11 22.80
C HIS A 288 25.26 49.60 21.39
N GLY A 289 24.45 48.55 21.23
CA GLY A 289 23.97 48.10 19.92
C GLY A 289 22.77 48.91 19.40
N PRO A 290 22.66 49.21 18.10
CA PRO A 290 21.51 49.93 17.56
C PRO A 290 20.24 49.09 17.72
N HIS A 291 19.11 49.75 17.95
CA HIS A 291 17.76 49.19 17.84
C HIS A 291 17.50 48.74 16.39
N LEU A 292 18.11 47.64 15.95
CA LEU A 292 17.73 46.94 14.72
C LEU A 292 16.59 45.98 15.06
N SER A 293 15.39 46.56 15.20
CA SER A 293 14.17 45.80 15.01
C SER A 293 14.08 45.40 13.53
N ILE A 294 14.60 44.22 13.20
CA ILE A 294 14.29 43.59 11.92
C ILE A 294 12.85 43.08 12.03
N THR A 295 11.90 43.94 11.66
CA THR A 295 10.53 43.54 11.36
C THR A 295 10.58 42.75 10.06
N ILE A 296 10.66 41.42 10.16
CA ILE A 296 10.42 40.56 8.99
C ILE A 296 8.91 40.58 8.75
N ASN A 297 8.46 41.39 7.79
CA ASN A 297 7.10 41.35 7.27
C ASN A 297 6.76 39.92 6.83
N PRO A 298 5.65 39.31 7.29
CA PRO A 298 5.18 38.02 6.81
C PRO A 298 4.38 38.17 5.50
N GLU A 299 4.83 39.02 4.59
CA GLU A 299 4.20 39.24 3.27
C GLU A 299 5.19 38.83 2.17
N SER A 300 5.37 37.52 2.03
CA SER A 300 5.79 36.84 0.79
C SER A 300 5.85 35.33 1.02
N LEU A 301 4.76 34.77 1.52
CA LEU A 301 4.39 33.39 1.18
C LEU A 301 3.10 33.50 0.40
N SER A 302 3.27 33.96 -0.84
CA SER A 302 2.32 33.64 -1.89
C SER A 302 1.97 32.17 -1.76
N VAL A 303 0.68 31.90 -1.77
CA VAL A 303 0.10 30.57 -1.84
C VAL A 303 0.53 29.97 -3.17
N GLU A 304 1.77 29.50 -3.23
CA GLU A 304 2.24 28.66 -4.31
C GLU A 304 2.02 27.22 -3.87
N SER A 305 1.21 26.56 -4.69
CA SER A 305 0.94 25.15 -4.77
C SER A 305 2.23 24.33 -4.96
N GLN A 306 3.10 24.31 -3.96
CA GLN A 306 4.20 23.36 -3.86
C GLN A 306 3.78 22.25 -2.90
N LEU A 307 3.91 21.00 -3.37
CA LEU A 307 3.78 19.80 -2.55
C LEU A 307 4.87 19.81 -1.47
N HIS A 308 4.60 20.49 -0.35
CA HIS A 308 5.48 20.43 0.82
C HIS A 308 5.37 19.04 1.43
N VAL A 309 6.34 18.19 1.11
CA VAL A 309 6.54 16.91 1.80
C VAL A 309 7.12 17.22 3.18
N PHE A 310 6.31 17.08 4.21
CA PHE A 310 6.78 17.24 5.57
C PHE A 310 7.60 16.00 5.98
N PRO A 311 8.79 16.18 6.58
CA PRO A 311 9.56 15.07 7.09
C PRO A 311 8.77 14.30 8.17
N PRO A 312 8.98 13.00 8.30
CA PRO A 312 8.38 12.22 9.36
C PRO A 312 8.83 12.69 10.73
N TRP A 313 8.01 12.34 11.70
CA TRP A 313 8.25 12.68 13.09
C TRP A 313 9.39 11.81 13.60
N LYS A 314 10.61 12.35 13.63
CA LYS A 314 11.71 11.71 14.35
C LYS A 314 11.36 11.71 15.84
N SER A 315 11.18 10.52 16.41
CA SER A 315 11.28 10.33 17.85
C SER A 315 12.65 10.87 18.27
N ALA A 316 12.72 11.77 19.25
CA ALA A 316 14.02 12.18 19.78
C ALA A 316 14.75 10.92 20.26
N SER A 317 15.90 10.61 19.66
CA SER A 317 16.75 9.50 20.06
C SER A 317 17.13 9.68 21.54
N GLY A 318 16.73 8.75 22.39
CA GLY A 318 17.10 8.71 23.80
C GLY A 318 15.98 8.93 24.82
N ILE A 319 14.73 9.14 24.42
CA ILE A 319 13.62 9.32 25.37
C ILE A 319 12.83 8.00 25.51
N ARG A 320 13.37 7.04 26.28
CA ARG A 320 12.50 6.17 27.09
C ARG A 320 12.05 7.02 28.27
N SER A 321 11.02 7.85 28.08
CA SER A 321 10.47 8.66 29.16
C SER A 321 9.14 8.09 29.59
N THR A 322 9.19 7.15 30.51
CA THR A 322 8.29 7.20 31.65
C THR A 322 8.64 8.47 32.45
N LYS A 323 7.92 9.56 32.20
CA LYS A 323 7.84 10.67 33.15
C LYS A 323 6.40 11.13 33.26
N ASP A 324 5.92 11.07 34.49
CA ASP A 324 4.87 11.89 35.08
C ASP A 324 3.46 11.73 34.51
N ASN A 325 2.86 10.53 34.57
CA ASN A 325 1.40 10.26 34.53
C ASN A 325 0.52 11.14 33.61
N HIS A 326 1.10 11.73 32.57
CA HIS A 326 0.48 12.66 31.65
C HIS A 326 0.39 11.94 30.33
N ILE A 327 -0.82 11.45 30.09
CA ILE A 327 -1.30 10.97 28.80
C ILE A 327 -1.14 12.15 27.83
N THR A 328 -0.10 12.11 26.98
CA THR A 328 -0.05 12.92 25.75
C THR A 328 -1.40 12.83 25.06
N PRO A 329 -1.95 13.94 24.50
CA PRO A 329 -3.33 13.94 24.02
C PRO A 329 -3.52 12.76 23.08
N ARG A 330 -4.49 11.91 23.45
CA ARG A 330 -4.84 10.65 22.79
C ARG A 330 -4.80 10.85 21.27
N PRO A 331 -4.32 9.88 20.47
CA PRO A 331 -4.50 9.95 19.03
C PRO A 331 -5.99 10.23 18.77
N PHE A 332 -6.27 11.26 17.97
CA PHE A 332 -7.62 11.74 17.63
C PHE A 332 -8.55 10.62 17.13
N TRP A 333 -7.98 9.48 16.75
CA TRP A 333 -8.60 8.29 16.21
C TRP A 333 -9.32 7.38 17.22
N ASN A 334 -9.30 7.66 18.52
CA ASN A 334 -9.92 6.76 19.51
C ASN A 334 -11.39 7.04 19.84
N ASN A 335 -12.05 8.00 19.16
CA ASN A 335 -13.46 8.28 19.38
C ASN A 335 -14.24 8.41 18.07
N VAL A 336 -14.41 7.33 17.29
CA VAL A 336 -15.57 7.17 16.40
C VAL A 336 -15.88 5.67 16.28
N ILE A 337 -17.04 5.31 16.85
CA ILE A 337 -17.76 4.01 16.83
C ILE A 337 -17.05 2.86 17.58
N LYS A 338 -17.28 2.80 18.90
CA LYS A 338 -17.44 1.50 19.56
C LYS A 338 -18.85 1.00 19.20
N ASN A 339 -18.93 -0.08 18.46
CA ASN A 339 -20.15 -0.90 18.45
C ASN A 339 -20.53 -1.17 19.91
N LYS A 340 -21.78 -0.88 20.27
CA LYS A 340 -22.37 -1.34 21.54
C LYS A 340 -22.46 -2.86 21.47
N GLU A 341 -21.38 -3.54 21.82
CA GLU A 341 -21.48 -4.91 22.32
C GLU A 341 -22.08 -4.81 23.72
N ILE A 342 -23.33 -5.24 23.83
CA ILE A 342 -24.01 -5.47 25.10
C ILE A 342 -23.32 -6.66 25.76
N HIS A 343 -22.36 -6.39 26.62
CA HIS A 343 -21.86 -7.39 27.57
C HIS A 343 -22.64 -7.27 28.87
N LEU A 344 -23.58 -8.19 29.06
CA LEU A 344 -24.14 -8.57 30.34
C LEU A 344 -22.99 -8.95 31.28
N THR A 345 -22.74 -8.13 32.29
CA THR A 345 -21.80 -8.41 33.37
C THR A 345 -22.40 -9.43 34.31
N ARG A 346 -21.82 -10.63 34.37
CA ARG A 346 -21.91 -11.52 35.53
C ARG A 346 -21.18 -10.87 36.71
N SER A 347 -21.91 -10.54 37.77
CA SER A 347 -21.34 -10.38 39.11
C SER A 347 -21.82 -11.54 39.99
N HIS A 348 -20.87 -12.22 40.62
CA HIS A 348 -21.10 -13.10 41.76
C HIS A 348 -21.36 -12.24 43.00
N ALA A 349 -22.44 -12.51 43.74
CA ALA A 349 -22.38 -13.10 45.08
C ALA A 349 -23.70 -12.90 45.86
N ASN A 350 -24.23 -14.05 46.28
CA ASN A 350 -24.91 -14.35 47.55
C ASN A 350 -26.33 -13.84 47.87
N ASN A 351 -27.19 -14.86 47.97
CA ASN A 351 -28.13 -15.14 49.05
C ASN A 351 -29.42 -14.31 49.13
N LYS A 352 -30.54 -14.89 48.66
CA LYS A 352 -31.51 -15.58 49.53
C LYS A 352 -32.63 -16.21 48.71
N ALA A 353 -32.95 -17.45 49.07
CA ALA A 353 -34.06 -18.22 48.56
C ALA A 353 -35.40 -17.57 48.93
N ILE A 354 -36.31 -17.43 47.96
CA ILE A 354 -37.76 -17.53 48.17
C ILE A 354 -38.34 -18.22 46.93
N ALA A 355 -39.07 -19.30 47.18
CA ALA A 355 -39.72 -20.14 46.19
C ALA A 355 -41.21 -19.75 46.01
N LEU A 356 -41.77 -20.21 44.88
CA LEU A 356 -43.20 -20.45 44.54
C LEU A 356 -44.00 -19.31 43.87
N PRO A 357 -45.06 -19.63 43.09
CA PRO A 357 -45.25 -20.80 42.21
C PRO A 357 -45.79 -20.44 40.80
N LEU A 358 -45.86 -21.50 39.98
CA LEU A 358 -46.52 -21.60 38.67
C LEU A 358 -48.00 -21.18 38.69
N ILE A 359 -48.42 -20.46 37.64
CA ILE A 359 -49.64 -20.71 36.86
C ILE A 359 -49.26 -20.59 35.38
#